data_AF-A0A8T5LCX4-F1
#
_entry.id   AF-A0A8T5LCX4-F1
#
_cell.length_a   1.000
_cell.length_b   1.000
_cell.length_c   1.000
_cell.angle_alpha   90.00
_cell.angle_beta   90.00
_cell.angle_gamma   90.00
#
_symmetry.space_group_name_H-M   'P 1'
#
loop_
_entity.id
_entity.type
_entity.pdbx_description
1 polymer ?
#
loop_
_entity_poly.entity_id
_entity_poly.type
_entity_poly.pdbx_seq_one_letter_code
_entity_poly.pdbx_strand_id
1 'polypeptide(L)' 'MNEVKLGRYEHYKGGLYGVTAVAVNTETLEDLVIYKSF' A
#
# COMPACT_ATOMS: atom_id res chain seq x y z
N MET A 1 13.52 -3.80 -8.20
CA MET A 1 12.12 -3.75 -7.73
C MET A 1 11.67 -2.29 -7.83
N ASN A 2 10.53 -1.98 -8.44
CA ASN A 2 10.00 -0.60 -8.41
C ASN A 2 9.51 -0.30 -6.99
N GLU A 3 10.01 0.78 -6.41
CA GLU A 3 9.58 1.24 -5.09
C GLU A 3 8.13 1.75 -5.16
N VAL A 4 7.27 1.31 -4.24
CA VAL A 4 5.90 1.81 -4.14
C VAL A 4 5.95 3.22 -3.56
N LYS A 5 5.49 4.19 -4.34
CA LYS A 5 5.43 5.59 -3.89
C LYS A 5 4.27 5.78 -2.91
N LEU A 6 4.46 6.64 -1.93
CA LEU A 6 3.35 7.09 -1.07
C LEU A 6 2.43 8.02 -1.86
N GLY A 7 1.12 7.94 -1.60
CA GLY A 7 0.15 8.78 -2.29
C GLY A 7 -1.19 8.12 -2.55
N ARG A 8 -1.96 8.73 -3.46
CA ARG A 8 -3.29 8.24 -3.85
C ARG A 8 -3.17 7.28 -5.03
N TYR A 9 -3.89 6.19 -4.91
CA TYR A 9 -4.00 5.15 -5.92
C TYR A 9 -5.48 4.90 -6.21
N GLU A 10 -5.80 4.71 -7.48
CA GLU A 10 -7.08 4.18 -7.90
C GLU A 10 -6.95 2.65 -8.03
N HIS A 11 -7.78 1.92 -7.29
CA HIS A 11 -7.78 0.47 -7.41
C HIS A 11 -8.44 0.06 -8.73
N TYR A 12 -7.98 -1.02 -9.35
CA TYR A 12 -8.49 -1.42 -10.67
C TYR A 12 -9.99 -1.77 -10.69
N LYS A 13 -10.58 -2.07 -9.53
CA LYS A 13 -12.04 -2.27 -9.35
C LYS A 13 -12.81 -0.96 -9.09
N GLY A 14 -12.16 0.18 -9.27
CA GLY A 14 -12.61 1.46 -8.75
C GLY A 14 -12.29 1.62 -7.26
N GLY A 15 -12.51 2.84 -6.76
CA GLY A 15 -12.21 3.24 -5.38
C GLY A 15 -10.84 3.90 -5.25
N LEU A 16 -10.78 4.93 -4.41
CA LEU A 16 -9.57 5.67 -4.11
C LEU A 16 -8.98 5.16 -2.79
N TYR A 17 -7.68 4.92 -2.79
CA TYR A 17 -6.94 4.47 -1.62
C TYR A 17 -5.67 5.30 -1.44
N GLY A 18 -5.34 5.59 -0.18
CA GLY A 18 -4.13 6.32 0.19
C GLY A 18 -3.10 5.37 0.78
N VAL A 19 -1.96 5.21 0.11
CA VAL A 19 -0.79 4.49 0.62
C VAL A 19 0.01 5.42 1.53
N THR A 20 0.22 5.02 2.77
CA THR A 20 0.87 5.83 3.81
C THR A 20 2.23 5.33 4.25
N ALA A 21 2.49 4.02 4.12
CA ALA A 21 3.76 3.42 4.50
C ALA A 21 3.97 2.07 3.81
N VAL A 22 5.24 1.63 3.79
CA VAL A 22 5.63 0.24 3.57
C VAL A 22 6.12 -0.29 4.92
N ALA A 23 5.72 -1.51 5.28
CA ALA A 23 6.08 -2.14 6.54
C ALA A 23 6.35 -3.63 6.34
N VAL A 24 7.17 -4.21 7.21
CA VAL A 24 7.44 -5.65 7.23
C VAL A 24 6.42 -6.35 8.13
N ASN A 25 5.75 -7.37 7.61
CA ASN A 25 4.93 -8.25 8.43
C ASN A 25 5.83 -9.07 9.36
N THR A 26 5.64 -9.02 10.68
CA THR A 26 6.53 -9.72 11.63
C THR A 26 6.34 -11.23 11.67
N GLU A 27 5.20 -11.74 11.20
CA GLU A 27 4.92 -13.19 11.13
C GLU A 27 5.48 -13.81 9.86
N THR A 28 5.36 -13.13 8.71
CA THR A 28 5.78 -13.66 7.40
C THR A 28 7.08 -13.08 6.85
N LEU A 29 7.57 -11.99 7.43
CA LEU A 29 8.71 -11.19 6.97
C LEU A 29 8.54 -10.61 5.55
N GLU A 30 7.31 -10.50 5.06
CA GLU A 30 7.00 -9.92 3.75
C GLU A 30 6.83 -8.40 3.82
N ASP A 31 7.25 -7.71 2.77
CA ASP A 31 6.98 -6.29 2.58
C ASP A 31 5.51 -6.06 2.18
N LEU A 32 4.78 -5.32 3.01
CA LEU A 32 3.38 -4.97 2.79
C LEU A 32 3.18 -3.45 2.74
N VAL A 33 2.09 -3.05 2.07
CA VAL A 33 1.69 -1.65 1.98
C VAL A 33 0.58 -1.36 2.98
N ILE A 34 0.76 -0.33 3.81
CA ILE A 34 -0.29 0.20 4.68
C ILE A 34 -1.09 1.24 3.90
N TYR A 35 -2.41 1.03 3.80
CA TYR A 35 -3.29 1.92 3.06
C TYR A 35 -4.63 2.16 3.78
N LYS A 36 -5.31 3.24 3.41
CA LYS A 36 -6.70 3.53 3.83
C LYS A 36 -7.60 3.80 2.64
N SER A 37 -8.87 3.41 2.74
CA SER A 37 -9.91 3.91 1.81
C SER A 37 -10.15 5.39 2.06
N PHE A 38 -10.45 6.13 1.00
CA PHE A 38 -11.14 7.42 1.12
C PHE A 38 -12.65 7.21 1.30
#